data_AF-A0A7J8I544-F1
#
_entry.id   AF-A0A7J8I544-F1
#
_cell.length_a   1.000
_cell.length_b   1.000
_cell.length_c   1.000
_cell.angle_alpha   90.00
_cell.angle_beta   90.00
_cell.angle_gamma   90.00
#
_symmetry.space_group_name_H-M   'P 1'
#
loop_
_entity.id
_entity.type
_entity.pdbx_description
1 polymer ?
#
loop_
_entity_poly.entity_id
_entity_poly.type
_entity_poly.pdbx_seq_one_letter_code
_entity_poly.pdbx_strand_id
1 'polypeptide(L)' 'MTCEGCANAATRVLNKLGGVQFEIDLPNKKICIDSEHSMDTLLETLRKTGKTVTYIGLK' A
#
# COMPACT_ATOMS: atom_id res chain seq x y z
N MET A 1 -1.80 2.29 8.82
CA MET A 1 -0.56 3.10 8.97
C MET A 1 -0.75 4.09 10.10
N THR A 2 0.28 4.44 10.88
CA THR A 2 0.12 5.24 12.11
C THR A 2 1.00 6.49 12.17
N CYS A 3 1.94 6.66 11.23
CA CYS A 3 2.86 7.81 11.18
C CYS A 3 3.46 7.95 9.78
N GLU A 4 4.13 9.07 9.50
CA GLU A 4 4.86 9.33 8.25
C GLU A 4 5.88 8.23 7.93
N GLY A 5 6.56 7.69 8.95
CA GLY A 5 7.48 6.55 8.77
C GLY A 5 6.78 5.30 8.21
N CYS A 6 5.52 5.04 8.58
CA CYS A 6 4.74 3.94 8.01
C CYS A 6 4.39 4.23 6.55
N ALA A 7 4.02 5.46 6.22
CA ALA A 7 3.74 5.87 4.84
C ALA A 7 4.99 5.69 3.97
N ASN A 8 6.16 6.16 4.44
CA ASN A 8 7.42 6.00 3.73
C ASN A 8 7.80 4.53 3.51
N ALA A 9 7.53 3.65 4.48
CA ALA A 9 7.74 2.22 4.32
C ALA A 9 6.84 1.62 3.24
N ALA A 10 5.55 1.99 3.19
CA ALA A 10 4.62 1.56 2.16
C ALA A 10 5.03 2.08 0.76
N THR A 11 5.35 3.38 0.66
CA THR A 11 5.85 4.01 -0.58
C THR A 11 7.08 3.28 -1.09
N ARG A 12 8.04 2.94 -0.21
CA ARG A 12 9.27 2.24 -0.63
C ARG A 12 9.00 0.86 -1.21
N VAL A 13 8.11 0.06 -0.63
CA VAL A 13 7.82 -1.29 -1.16
C VAL A 13 6.98 -1.23 -2.43
N LEU A 14 6.06 -0.29 -2.56
CA LEU A 14 5.26 -0.08 -3.77
C LEU A 14 6.11 0.46 -4.93
N ASN A 15 6.98 1.45 -4.69
CA ASN A 15 7.91 1.94 -5.72
C ASN A 15 8.87 0.85 -6.21
N LYS A 16 9.25 -0.09 -5.34
CA LYS A 16 10.07 -1.25 -5.73
C LYS A 16 9.30 -2.26 -6.58
N LEU A 17 8.00 -2.42 -6.34
CA LEU A 17 7.15 -3.28 -7.17
C LEU A 17 7.02 -2.70 -8.59
N GLY A 18 6.88 -1.37 -8.70
CA GLY A 18 6.71 -0.68 -9.98
C GLY A 18 5.36 -0.98 -10.63
N GLY A 19 4.98 -0.19 -11.65
CA GLY A 19 3.67 -0.36 -12.31
C GLY A 19 2.47 -0.12 -11.38
N VAL A 20 2.66 0.71 -10.36
CA VAL A 20 1.63 1.08 -9.39
C VAL A 20 1.55 2.61 -9.31
N GLN A 21 0.35 3.15 -9.41
CA GLN A 21 0.05 4.50 -8.93
C GLN A 21 -0.68 4.37 -7.61
N PHE A 22 -0.39 5.26 -6.66
CA PHE A 22 -1.03 5.16 -5.36
C PHE A 22 -1.12 6.50 -4.64
N GLU A 23 -2.15 6.61 -3.81
CA GLU A 23 -2.39 7.73 -2.91
C GLU A 23 -2.47 7.21 -1.47
N ILE A 24 -1.79 7.89 -0.55
CA ILE A 24 -1.80 7.55 0.87
C ILE A 24 -2.64 8.57 1.64
N ASP A 25 -3.72 8.10 2.23
CA ASP A 25 -4.54 8.85 3.17
C ASP A 25 -4.14 8.48 4.60
N LEU A 26 -3.20 9.25 5.16
CA LEU A 26 -2.70 9.07 6.52
C LEU A 26 -3.80 9.23 7.59
N PRO A 27 -4.65 10.29 7.56
CA PRO A 27 -5.75 10.45 8.50
C PRO A 27 -6.69 9.24 8.56
N ASN A 28 -7.08 8.71 7.40
CA ASN A 28 -7.99 7.57 7.32
C ASN A 28 -7.27 6.21 7.32
N LYS A 29 -5.93 6.20 7.36
CA LYS A 29 -5.08 5.02 7.35
C LYS A 29 -5.30 4.13 6.12
N LYS A 30 -5.62 4.74 4.97
CA LYS A 30 -5.90 4.04 3.70
C LYS A 30 -4.80 4.27 2.68
N ILE A 31 -4.66 3.31 1.76
CA ILE A 31 -3.86 3.43 0.56
C ILE A 31 -4.77 3.07 -0.61
N CYS A 32 -4.94 3.98 -1.56
CA CYS A 32 -5.61 3.69 -2.81
C CYS A 32 -4.54 3.34 -3.84
N ILE A 33 -4.70 2.23 -4.57
CA ILE A 33 -3.73 1.74 -5.53
C ILE A 33 -4.44 1.51 -6.86
N ASP A 34 -3.84 2.02 -7.93
CA ASP A 34 -4.19 1.73 -9.31
C ASP A 34 -3.02 0.96 -9.96
N SER A 35 -3.33 -0.23 -10.47
CA SER A 35 -2.34 -1.18 -10.98
C SER A 35 -2.98 -2.35 -11.72
N GLU A 36 -2.25 -2.91 -12.69
CA GLU A 36 -2.55 -4.19 -13.34
C GLU A 36 -2.12 -5.42 -12.50
N HIS A 37 -1.38 -5.20 -11.39
CA HIS A 37 -0.95 -6.30 -10.53
C HIS A 37 -2.15 -6.94 -9.82
N SER A 38 -2.06 -8.25 -9.60
CA SER A 38 -3.06 -8.98 -8.83
C SER A 38 -3.17 -8.46 -7.39
N MET A 39 -4.36 -8.60 -6.79
CA MET A 39 -4.59 -8.19 -5.41
C MET A 39 -3.66 -8.91 -4.42
N ASP A 40 -3.37 -10.19 -4.66
CA ASP A 40 -2.41 -10.96 -3.84
C ASP A 40 -1.01 -10.35 -3.89
N THR A 41 -0.52 -9.99 -5.08
CA THR A 41 0.80 -9.33 -5.25
C THR A 41 0.87 -8.01 -4.50
N LEU A 42 -0.19 -7.20 -4.56
CA LEU A 42 -0.27 -5.93 -3.85
C LEU A 42 -0.26 -6.13 -2.32
N LEU A 43 -1.07 -7.07 -1.83
CA LEU A 43 -1.14 -7.39 -0.39
C LEU A 43 0.17 -7.96 0.13
N GLU A 44 0.80 -8.90 -0.58
CA GLU A 44 2.12 -9.43 -0.22
C GLU A 44 3.19 -8.35 -0.20
N THR A 45 3.17 -7.43 -1.18
CA THR A 45 4.09 -6.30 -1.22
C THR A 45 3.92 -5.39 -0.01
N LEU A 46 2.68 -5.04 0.37
CA LEU A 46 2.43 -4.21 1.55
C LEU A 46 2.77 -4.93 2.86
N ARG A 47 2.57 -6.26 2.95
CA ARG A 47 2.95 -7.06 4.13
C ARG A 47 4.45 -7.04 4.43
N LYS A 48 5.32 -6.77 3.44
CA LYS A 48 6.77 -6.57 3.65
C LYS A 48 7.09 -5.39 4.58
N THR A 49 6.11 -4.52 4.86
CA THR A 49 6.26 -3.44 5.86
C THR A 49 6.15 -3.93 7.31
N GLY A 50 5.83 -5.21 7.54
CA GLY A 50 5.60 -5.78 8.87
C GLY A 50 4.30 -5.28 9.51
N LYS A 51 3.35 -4.80 8.71
CA LYS A 51 2.06 -4.26 9.16
C LYS A 51 0.93 -5.19 8.72
N THR A 52 -0.12 -5.24 9.53
CA THR A 52 -1.38 -5.84 9.13
C THR A 52 -2.02 -5.01 8.01
N VAL A 53 -2.38 -5.67 6.91
CA VAL A 53 -2.99 -5.05 5.74
C VAL A 53 -4.27 -5.82 5.41
N THR A 54 -5.37 -5.09 5.25
CA THR A 54 -6.68 -5.63 4.87
C THR A 54 -7.19 -4.90 3.63
N TYR A 55 -7.76 -5.65 2.70
CA TYR A 55 -8.45 -5.08 1.55
C TYR A 55 -9.84 -4.59 1.97
N ILE A 56 -10.22 -3.38 1.51
CA ILE A 56 -11.46 -2.70 1.91
C ILE A 56 -12.44 -2.46 0.75
N GLY A 57 -12.15 -2.97 -0.45
CA GLY A 57 -12.98 -2.79 -1.65
C GLY A 57 -12.37 -1.88 -2.71
N LEU A 58 -13.04 -1.80 -3.85
CA LEU A 58 -12.72 -0.88 -4.95
C LEU A 58 -13.23 0.53 -4.61
N LYS A 59 -12.52 1.55 -5.11
CA LYS A 59 -12.93 2.96 -4.98
C LYS A 59 -13.87 3.36 -6.11
#